data_AF-A0A2J4G8R1-F1
#
_entry.id   AF-A0A2J4G8R1-F1
#
_cell.length_a   1.000
_cell.length_b   1.000
_cell.length_c   1.000
_cell.angle_alpha   90.00
_cell.angle_beta   90.00
_cell.angle_gamma   90.00
#
_symmetry.space_group_name_H-M   'P 1'
#
loop_
_entity.id
_entity.type
_entity.pdbx_description
1 polymer ?
#
loop_
_entity_poly.entity_id
_entity_poly.type
_entity_poly.pdbx_seq_one_letter_code
_entity_poly.pdbx_strand_id
1 'polypeptide(L)'
;MRCEVCGGEVVLDPRGYYVCSQCGLVVEISLDSTLAGREVVSRRRSHSEDFHLERLNLIITGQLEDYRLWRILSKVSSAFNLSPDARKRILEDYKRFTIFLSKQEDAGFRKTAILALLLYLESKRRNPLVNLRDFVKTLRAHGLKLRVRDVLHLLPFARQFGLIASEWDADLEGLMVNIADPGLREVAKRHAKLILSRIRRYAVGRSRRNVAAAVAVIVLRKLGVERDLYYFAKALRVPYSSLRSNIDFVTSLLLETGLEKYLG
;
A
#
# COMPACT_ATOMS: atom_id res chain seq x y z
N MET A 1 -30.68 0.91 28.20
CA MET A 1 -30.28 0.81 26.77
C MET A 1 -29.33 -0.37 26.61
N ARG A 2 -29.34 -1.10 25.50
CA ARG A 2 -28.38 -2.19 25.24
C ARG A 2 -27.39 -1.77 24.16
N CYS A 3 -26.15 -2.22 24.31
CA CYS A 3 -25.07 -1.96 23.39
C CYS A 3 -25.36 -2.66 22.05
N GLU A 4 -25.36 -1.91 20.96
CA GLU A 4 -25.61 -2.45 19.62
C GLU A 4 -24.51 -3.41 19.14
N VAL A 5 -23.33 -3.35 19.76
CA VAL A 5 -22.16 -4.15 19.37
C VAL A 5 -22.11 -5.49 20.11
N CYS A 6 -22.42 -5.53 21.41
CA CYS A 6 -22.27 -6.75 22.21
C CYS A 6 -23.53 -7.16 22.99
N GLY A 7 -24.63 -6.42 22.86
CA GLY A 7 -25.88 -6.66 23.60
C GLY A 7 -25.81 -6.36 25.10
N GLY A 8 -24.65 -5.94 25.60
CA GLY A 8 -24.41 -5.63 27.01
C GLY A 8 -25.15 -4.39 27.49
N GLU A 9 -25.34 -4.29 28.81
CA GLU A 9 -26.07 -3.18 29.42
C GLU A 9 -25.27 -1.87 29.34
N VAL A 10 -25.95 -0.77 29.02
CA VAL A 10 -25.36 0.57 28.97
C VAL A 10 -25.66 1.29 30.28
N VAL A 11 -24.61 1.71 30.97
CA VAL A 11 -24.62 2.37 32.28
C VAL A 11 -24.03 3.78 32.18
N LEU A 12 -24.46 4.69 33.06
CA LEU A 12 -23.89 6.03 33.13
C LEU A 12 -22.63 6.02 33.99
N ASP A 13 -21.48 6.31 33.39
CA ASP A 13 -20.21 6.47 34.11
C ASP A 13 -20.24 7.77 34.95
N PRO A 14 -19.62 7.82 36.15
CA PRO A 14 -19.52 9.02 37.01
C PRO A 14 -19.05 10.31 36.33
N ARG A 15 -18.51 10.25 35.12
CA ARG A 15 -18.11 11.42 34.31
C ARG A 15 -19.22 11.93 33.36
N GLY A 16 -20.41 11.33 33.39
CA GLY A 16 -21.57 11.73 32.59
C GLY A 16 -21.70 11.05 31.22
N TYR A 17 -21.00 9.94 30.98
CA TYR A 17 -21.03 9.23 29.70
C TYR A 17 -21.90 7.97 29.77
N TYR A 18 -22.71 7.70 28.75
CA TYR A 18 -23.42 6.43 28.62
C TYR A 18 -22.49 5.38 28.01
N VAL A 19 -22.02 4.43 28.82
CA VAL A 19 -20.99 3.45 28.48
C VAL A 19 -21.50 2.03 28.65
N CYS A 20 -21.20 1.13 27.72
CA CYS A 20 -21.49 -0.29 27.90
C CYS A 20 -20.63 -0.90 29.01
N SER A 21 -21.27 -1.51 30.01
CA SER A 21 -20.60 -2.14 31.16
C SER A 21 -19.77 -3.38 30.80
N GLN A 22 -20.02 -3.98 29.62
CA GLN A 22 -19.32 -5.18 29.17
C GLN A 22 -18.15 -4.89 28.22
N CYS A 23 -18.33 -4.00 27.24
CA CYS A 23 -17.32 -3.74 26.21
C CYS A 23 -16.71 -2.32 26.25
N GLY A 24 -17.20 -1.45 27.14
CA GLY A 24 -16.70 -0.08 27.29
C GLY A 24 -17.11 0.90 26.17
N LEU A 25 -17.99 0.50 25.25
CA LEU A 25 -18.45 1.37 24.16
C LEU A 25 -19.23 2.58 24.71
N VAL A 26 -18.82 3.79 24.35
CA VAL A 26 -19.56 5.01 24.67
C VAL A 26 -20.62 5.24 23.61
N VAL A 27 -21.88 5.14 24.01
CA VAL A 27 -23.04 5.20 23.12
C VAL A 27 -23.51 6.64 22.95
N GLU A 28 -23.43 7.45 24.02
CA GLU A 28 -23.89 8.83 24.03
C GLU A 28 -23.18 9.65 25.12
N ILE A 29 -23.04 10.95 24.90
CA ILE A 29 -22.51 11.90 25.87
C ILE A 29 -23.71 12.64 26.48
N SER A 30 -23.96 12.48 27.78
CA SER A 30 -24.95 13.33 28.45
C SER A 30 -24.31 14.69 28.68
N LEU A 31 -24.80 15.72 28.00
CA LEU A 31 -24.35 17.11 28.19
C LEU A 31 -25.09 17.83 29.33
N ASP A 32 -25.99 17.16 30.05
CA ASP A 32 -26.74 17.79 31.12
C ASP A 32 -26.04 17.64 32.47
N SER A 33 -25.38 18.73 32.88
CA SER A 33 -25.04 19.01 34.27
C SER A 33 -26.30 19.41 35.05
N THR A 34 -27.28 18.53 35.16
CA THR A 34 -28.32 18.62 36.19
C THR A 34 -28.93 17.25 36.42
N LEU A 35 -28.76 16.75 37.64
CA LEU A 35 -29.54 15.67 38.19
C LEU A 35 -31.05 15.98 38.05
N ALA A 36 -31.83 14.93 37.80
CA ALA A 36 -33.29 14.85 37.78
C ALA A 36 -34.00 15.07 36.43
N GLY A 37 -34.49 13.95 35.89
CA GLY A 37 -35.86 13.85 35.39
C GLY A 37 -36.22 14.59 34.09
N ARG A 38 -36.48 13.77 33.08
CA ARG A 38 -37.33 14.00 31.89
C ARG A 38 -36.71 14.69 30.66
N GLU A 39 -37.10 14.06 29.55
CA GLU A 39 -37.08 14.49 28.15
C GLU A 39 -35.73 14.61 27.45
N VAL A 40 -35.33 13.47 26.86
CA VAL A 40 -34.32 13.36 25.79
C VAL A 40 -34.82 14.13 24.58
N VAL A 41 -34.39 15.38 24.44
CA VAL A 41 -34.58 16.15 23.21
C VAL A 41 -33.50 15.71 22.22
N SER A 42 -33.92 14.97 21.20
CA SER A 42 -33.10 14.54 20.07
C SER A 42 -32.65 15.75 19.23
N ARG A 43 -31.54 16.38 19.63
CA ARG A 43 -30.89 17.41 18.81
C ARG A 43 -30.11 16.77 17.67
N ARG A 44 -30.33 17.30 16.46
CA ARG A 44 -29.63 16.90 15.23
C ARG A 44 -28.13 16.98 15.43
N ARG A 45 -27.47 15.81 15.33
CA ARG A 45 -26.03 15.61 15.48
C ARG A 45 -25.25 16.54 14.55
N SER A 46 -24.27 17.25 15.09
CA SER A 46 -23.30 18.00 14.28
C SER A 46 -22.17 17.07 13.84
N HIS A 47 -21.64 17.27 12.63
CA HIS A 47 -20.52 16.48 12.09
C HIS A 47 -19.25 16.50 12.98
N SER A 48 -19.14 17.49 13.86
CA SER A 48 -18.05 17.59 14.83
C SER A 48 -18.19 16.63 16.01
N GLU A 49 -19.43 16.31 16.41
CA GLU A 49 -19.72 15.41 17.54
C GLU A 49 -19.48 13.95 17.15
N ASP A 50 -19.87 13.56 15.92
CA ASP A 50 -19.55 12.24 15.37
C ASP A 50 -18.02 12.00 15.30
N PHE A 51 -17.26 13.03 14.91
CA PHE A 51 -15.79 12.97 14.87
C PHE A 51 -15.16 12.84 16.25
N HIS A 52 -15.75 13.47 17.27
CA HIS A 52 -15.28 13.37 18.66
C HIS A 52 -15.60 12.01 19.30
N LEU A 53 -16.76 11.43 19.00
CA LEU A 53 -17.18 10.11 19.44
C LEU A 53 -16.35 8.99 18.81
N GLU A 54 -16.06 9.08 17.51
CA GLU A 54 -15.16 8.15 16.82
C GLU A 54 -13.74 8.18 17.44
N ARG A 55 -13.28 9.38 17.82
CA ARG A 55 -12.01 9.60 18.52
C ARG A 55 -11.95 8.96 19.91
N LEU A 56 -13.03 9.04 20.68
CA LEU A 56 -13.13 8.45 22.01
C LEU A 56 -13.20 6.92 21.94
N ASN A 57 -13.93 6.38 20.96
CA ASN A 57 -14.03 4.94 20.75
C ASN A 57 -12.67 4.31 20.33
N LEU A 58 -11.84 5.02 19.57
CA LEU A 58 -10.48 4.56 19.24
C LEU A 58 -9.51 4.56 20.44
N ILE A 59 -9.71 5.46 21.40
CA ILE A 59 -8.90 5.53 22.63
C ILE A 59 -9.27 4.38 23.58
N ILE A 60 -10.57 4.09 23.72
CA ILE A 60 -11.09 3.09 24.66
C ILE A 60 -10.88 1.66 24.15
N THR A 61 -10.93 1.42 22.84
CA THR A 61 -10.70 0.10 22.22
C THR A 61 -9.23 -0.35 22.19
N GLY A 62 -8.30 0.42 22.78
CA GLY A 62 -6.90 0.03 22.93
C GLY A 62 -6.04 0.17 21.67
N GLN A 63 -6.50 0.87 20.62
CA GLN A 63 -5.70 1.14 19.41
C GLN A 63 -4.79 2.39 19.54
N LEU A 64 -4.09 2.51 20.67
CA LEU A 64 -3.27 3.68 21.02
C LEU A 64 -2.16 4.02 20.01
N GLU A 65 -1.60 3.02 19.31
CA GLU A 65 -0.58 3.25 18.28
C GLU A 65 -1.17 3.96 17.04
N ASP A 66 -2.38 3.57 16.64
CA ASP A 66 -3.08 4.16 15.49
C ASP A 66 -3.42 5.62 15.76
N TYR A 67 -3.77 6.00 16.99
CA TYR A 67 -4.04 7.40 17.34
C TYR A 67 -2.84 8.33 17.13
N ARG A 68 -1.62 7.89 17.50
CA ARG A 68 -0.40 8.68 17.30
C ARG A 68 -0.09 8.84 15.80
N LEU A 69 -0.26 7.78 15.02
CA LEU A 69 -0.13 7.81 13.56
C LEU A 69 -1.16 8.72 12.91
N TRP A 70 -2.41 8.64 13.35
CA TRP A 70 -3.52 9.45 12.86
C TRP A 70 -3.33 10.94 13.17
N ARG A 71 -2.82 11.26 14.35
CA ARG A 71 -2.47 12.63 14.75
C ARG A 71 -1.33 13.19 13.89
N ILE A 72 -0.31 12.39 13.60
CA ILE A 72 0.78 12.80 12.69
C ILE A 72 0.22 13.01 11.27
N LEU A 73 -0.58 12.06 10.77
CA LEU A 73 -1.22 12.15 9.45
C LEU A 73 -2.06 13.40 9.34
N SER A 74 -2.91 13.68 10.31
CA SER A 74 -3.77 14.87 10.30
C SER A 74 -2.96 16.17 10.26
N LYS A 75 -1.85 16.22 11.01
CA LYS A 75 -0.96 17.39 11.04
C LYS A 75 -0.29 17.65 9.69
N VAL A 76 0.02 16.60 8.92
CA VAL A 76 0.71 16.73 7.63
C VAL A 76 -0.23 16.64 6.43
N SER A 77 -1.51 16.33 6.64
CA SER A 77 -2.47 16.09 5.55
C SER A 77 -2.74 17.34 4.72
N SER A 78 -2.79 18.51 5.36
CA SER A 78 -2.91 19.79 4.65
C SER A 78 -1.67 20.10 3.83
N ALA A 79 -0.47 19.82 4.35
CA ALA A 79 0.80 20.07 3.66
C ALA A 79 0.98 19.21 2.40
N PHE A 80 0.35 18.03 2.33
CA PHE A 80 0.43 17.11 1.20
C PHE A 80 -0.89 16.90 0.45
N ASN A 81 -1.91 17.73 0.74
CA ASN A 81 -3.25 17.67 0.14
C ASN A 81 -3.86 16.25 0.15
N LEU A 82 -3.78 15.56 1.29
CA LEU A 82 -4.25 14.17 1.41
C LEU A 82 -5.77 14.11 1.60
N SER A 83 -6.44 13.36 0.73
CA SER A 83 -7.88 13.07 0.87
C SER A 83 -8.13 12.10 2.04
N PRO A 84 -9.36 12.05 2.59
CA PRO A 84 -9.75 11.04 3.58
C PRO A 84 -9.41 9.61 3.16
N ASP A 85 -9.72 9.23 1.92
CA ASP A 85 -9.44 7.88 1.41
C ASP A 85 -7.94 7.58 1.34
N ALA A 86 -7.12 8.57 1.00
CA ALA A 86 -5.68 8.39 0.96
C ALA A 86 -5.09 8.20 2.35
N ARG A 87 -5.61 8.90 3.36
CA ARG A 87 -5.22 8.68 4.76
C ARG A 87 -5.56 7.26 5.20
N LYS A 88 -6.76 6.76 4.86
CA LYS A 88 -7.18 5.39 5.17
C LYS A 88 -6.26 4.35 4.51
N ARG A 89 -5.97 4.49 3.22
CA ARG A 89 -5.03 3.60 2.51
C ARG A 89 -3.63 3.62 3.12
N ILE A 90 -3.10 4.80 3.44
CA ILE A 90 -1.78 4.92 4.08
C ILE A 90 -1.75 4.19 5.42
N LEU A 91 -2.83 4.24 6.22
CA LEU A 91 -2.92 3.51 7.48
C LEU A 91 -2.98 1.99 7.29
N GLU A 92 -3.76 1.52 6.31
CA GLU A 92 -3.83 0.09 5.96
C GLU A 92 -2.47 -0.44 5.49
N ASP A 93 -1.82 0.29 4.58
CA ASP A 93 -0.48 -0.03 4.08
C ASP A 93 0.55 0.03 5.20
N TYR A 94 0.44 1.00 6.12
CA TYR A 94 1.30 1.08 7.30
C TYR A 94 1.19 -0.18 8.15
N LYS A 95 -0.02 -0.61 8.51
CA LYS A 95 -0.22 -1.82 9.32
C LYS A 95 0.39 -3.05 8.64
N ARG A 96 0.06 -3.27 7.36
CA ARG A 96 0.57 -4.44 6.61
C ARG A 96 2.08 -4.41 6.43
N PHE A 97 2.64 -3.24 6.12
CA PHE A 97 4.08 -3.09 5.90
C PHE A 97 4.88 -3.23 7.19
N THR A 98 4.35 -2.76 8.33
CA THR A 98 5.01 -2.94 9.63
C THR A 98 5.06 -4.42 10.04
N ILE A 99 3.98 -5.18 9.79
CA ILE A 99 3.93 -6.64 9.99
C ILE A 99 4.92 -7.36 9.07
N PHE A 100 5.07 -6.89 7.82
CA PHE A 100 6.07 -7.44 6.90
C PHE A 100 7.51 -7.17 7.39
N LEU A 101 7.79 -5.95 7.84
CA LEU A 101 9.10 -5.55 8.35
C LEU A 101 9.47 -6.28 9.64
N SER A 102 8.51 -6.56 10.53
CA SER A 102 8.79 -7.31 11.77
C SER A 102 9.21 -8.76 11.53
N LYS A 103 9.02 -9.29 10.32
CA LYS A 103 9.48 -10.62 9.89
C LYS A 103 10.87 -10.60 9.26
N GLN A 104 11.48 -9.41 9.09
CA GLN A 104 12.83 -9.28 8.56
C GLN A 104 13.83 -9.28 9.72
N GLU A 105 14.93 -10.02 9.58
CA GLU A 105 16.06 -9.96 10.53
C GLU A 105 16.62 -8.52 10.59
N ASP A 106 17.02 -8.06 11.78
CA ASP A 106 17.58 -6.72 12.04
C ASP A 106 16.68 -5.49 11.79
N ALA A 107 15.36 -5.66 11.72
CA ALA A 107 14.43 -4.57 11.37
C ALA A 107 14.09 -3.63 12.55
N GLY A 108 15.08 -2.96 13.14
CA GLY A 108 14.91 -1.86 14.11
C GLY A 108 14.42 -0.54 13.48
N PHE A 109 13.47 -0.59 12.56
CA PHE A 109 13.03 0.60 11.81
C PHE A 109 12.17 1.52 12.65
N ARG A 110 12.44 2.83 12.57
CA ARG A 110 11.64 3.83 13.26
C ARG A 110 10.26 3.93 12.60
N LYS A 111 9.20 3.77 13.40
CA LYS A 111 7.79 3.93 12.99
C LYS A 111 7.52 5.21 12.19
N THR A 112 8.15 6.32 12.59
CA THR A 112 8.05 7.60 11.87
C THR A 112 8.66 7.56 10.47
N ALA A 113 9.73 6.78 10.25
CA ALA A 113 10.34 6.61 8.94
C ALA A 113 9.46 5.76 8.00
N ILE A 114 8.80 4.74 8.55
CA ILE A 114 7.83 3.92 7.81
C ILE A 114 6.67 4.79 7.32
N LEU A 115 6.07 5.58 8.22
CA LEU A 115 5.01 6.52 7.85
C LEU A 115 5.47 7.55 6.81
N ALA A 116 6.68 8.11 6.99
CA ALA A 116 7.24 9.08 6.07
C ALA A 116 7.45 8.49 4.67
N LEU A 117 7.86 7.22 4.57
CA LEU A 117 7.98 6.53 3.29
C LEU A 117 6.63 6.43 2.58
N LEU A 118 5.59 5.96 3.27
CA LEU A 118 4.27 5.79 2.67
C LEU A 118 3.67 7.13 2.20
N LEU A 119 3.85 8.18 3.00
CA LEU A 119 3.47 9.54 2.62
C LEU A 119 4.25 10.03 1.41
N TYR A 120 5.55 9.74 1.33
CA TYR A 120 6.38 10.09 0.17
C TYR A 120 5.91 9.37 -1.08
N LEU A 121 5.60 8.07 -1.01
CA LEU A 121 5.11 7.29 -2.15
C LEU A 121 3.75 7.78 -2.65
N GLU A 122 2.81 8.06 -1.75
CA GLU A 122 1.51 8.63 -2.15
C GLU A 122 1.66 10.04 -2.73
N SER A 123 2.55 10.87 -2.17
CA SER A 123 2.86 12.20 -2.71
C SER A 123 3.47 12.10 -4.11
N LYS A 124 4.41 11.17 -4.31
CA LYS A 124 5.08 10.93 -5.58
C LYS A 124 4.17 10.34 -6.64
N ARG A 125 3.18 9.52 -6.23
CA ARG A 125 2.13 8.98 -7.13
C ARG A 125 1.27 10.10 -7.72
N ARG A 126 1.00 11.16 -6.94
CA ARG A 126 0.21 12.32 -7.37
C ARG A 126 1.04 13.34 -8.12
N ASN A 127 2.30 13.53 -7.72
CA ASN A 127 3.23 14.44 -8.35
C ASN A 127 4.62 13.76 -8.49
N PRO A 128 4.95 13.26 -9.69
CA PRO A 128 6.21 12.56 -9.94
C PRO A 128 7.48 13.41 -9.69
N LEU A 129 7.37 14.74 -9.69
CA LEU A 129 8.49 15.67 -9.49
C LEU A 129 8.87 15.84 -8.01
N VAL A 130 8.09 15.30 -7.07
CA VAL A 130 8.40 15.35 -5.64
C VAL A 130 9.71 14.62 -5.37
N ASN A 131 10.72 15.38 -4.93
CA ASN A 131 11.99 14.82 -4.53
C ASN A 131 12.00 14.49 -3.03
N LEU A 132 12.78 13.47 -2.65
CA LEU A 132 12.80 12.98 -1.28
C LEU A 132 13.40 13.99 -0.28
N ARG A 133 14.36 14.82 -0.71
CA ARG A 133 15.04 15.78 0.18
C ARG A 133 14.09 16.88 0.64
N ASP A 134 13.36 17.48 -0.29
CA ASP A 134 12.38 18.53 -0.04
C ASP A 134 11.18 17.97 0.73
N PHE A 135 10.74 16.76 0.38
CA PHE A 135 9.72 16.06 1.13
C PHE A 135 10.09 15.89 2.63
N VAL A 136 11.31 15.39 2.91
CA VAL A 136 11.79 15.26 4.30
C VAL A 136 11.99 16.63 4.96
N LYS A 137 12.38 17.67 4.21
CA LYS A 137 12.46 19.06 4.72
C LYS A 137 11.08 19.55 5.18
N THR A 138 10.03 19.30 4.41
CA THR A 138 8.65 19.65 4.76
C THR A 138 8.17 18.91 6.01
N LEU A 139 8.45 17.60 6.13
CA LEU A 139 8.10 16.83 7.33
C LEU A 139 8.82 17.34 8.59
N ARG A 140 10.08 17.75 8.46
CA ARG A 140 10.85 18.37 9.57
C ARG A 140 10.25 19.70 10.01
N ALA A 141 9.82 20.54 9.08
CA ALA A 141 9.13 21.80 9.39
C ALA A 141 7.83 21.56 10.20
N HIS A 142 7.19 20.39 10.04
CA HIS A 142 6.02 19.99 10.82
C HIS A 142 6.38 19.24 12.12
N GLY A 143 7.65 19.27 12.54
CA GLY A 143 8.12 18.76 13.83
C GLY A 143 8.52 17.28 13.85
N LEU A 144 8.65 16.61 12.69
CA LEU A 144 9.08 15.22 12.62
C LEU A 144 10.61 15.11 12.54
N LYS A 145 11.23 14.42 13.52
CA LYS A 145 12.69 14.21 13.58
C LYS A 145 13.14 13.06 12.66
N LEU A 146 13.31 13.38 11.38
CA LEU A 146 13.69 12.44 10.31
C LEU A 146 14.86 12.96 9.47
N ARG A 147 15.75 12.06 9.07
CA ARG A 147 16.78 12.27 8.05
C ARG A 147 16.37 11.54 6.78
N VAL A 148 16.90 12.00 5.65
CA VAL A 148 16.66 11.37 4.33
C VAL A 148 17.09 9.88 4.34
N ARG A 149 18.22 9.58 5.00
CA ARG A 149 18.76 8.22 5.14
C ARG A 149 17.76 7.24 5.76
N ASP A 150 16.94 7.69 6.71
CA ASP A 150 15.98 6.83 7.40
C ASP A 150 14.89 6.31 6.46
N VAL A 151 14.48 7.15 5.50
CA VAL A 151 13.48 6.79 4.49
C VAL A 151 14.11 5.97 3.37
N LEU A 152 15.36 6.31 2.97
CA LEU A 152 16.09 5.58 1.92
C LEU A 152 16.30 4.10 2.27
N HIS A 153 16.64 3.80 3.52
CA HIS A 153 16.86 2.42 3.98
C HIS A 153 15.63 1.53 3.88
N LEU A 154 14.44 2.12 3.84
CA LEU A 154 13.18 1.39 3.72
C LEU A 154 12.77 1.12 2.25
N LEU A 155 13.40 1.77 1.27
CA LEU A 155 13.05 1.61 -0.15
C LEU A 155 13.21 0.17 -0.67
N PRO A 156 14.28 -0.59 -0.35
CA PRO A 156 14.41 -1.97 -0.79
C PRO A 156 13.26 -2.85 -0.25
N PHE A 157 12.90 -2.68 1.01
CA PHE A 157 11.80 -3.41 1.64
C PHE A 157 10.44 -3.03 1.06
N ALA A 158 10.21 -1.74 0.76
CA ALA A 158 8.99 -1.31 0.10
C ALA A 158 8.86 -1.86 -1.33
N ARG A 159 9.97 -2.02 -2.05
CA ARG A 159 9.99 -2.74 -3.35
C ARG A 159 9.70 -4.22 -3.18
N GLN A 160 10.26 -4.87 -2.17
CA GLN A 160 10.02 -6.29 -1.88
C GLN A 160 8.56 -6.55 -1.47
N PHE A 161 7.99 -5.65 -0.67
CA PHE A 161 6.60 -5.72 -0.22
C PHE A 161 5.59 -5.33 -1.33
N GLY A 162 6.04 -4.60 -2.37
CA GLY A 162 5.22 -4.26 -3.54
C GLY A 162 4.57 -2.86 -3.53
N LEU A 163 5.00 -1.97 -2.62
CA LEU A 163 4.51 -0.57 -2.57
C LEU A 163 5.11 0.32 -3.66
N ILE A 164 6.29 -0.06 -4.15
CA ILE A 164 6.96 0.61 -5.26
C ILE A 164 6.88 -0.35 -6.43
N ALA A 165 6.13 0.02 -7.47
CA ALA A 165 6.17 -0.69 -8.74
C ALA A 165 7.64 -0.78 -9.14
N SER A 166 8.15 -2.01 -9.29
CA SER A 166 9.50 -2.17 -9.78
C SER A 166 9.57 -1.56 -11.17
N GLU A 167 10.72 -1.01 -11.56
CA GLU A 167 10.85 -0.47 -12.93
C GLU A 167 10.60 -1.59 -13.98
N TRP A 168 10.72 -2.86 -13.56
CA TRP A 168 10.27 -4.05 -14.28
C TRP A 168 8.74 -4.13 -14.43
N ASP A 169 7.96 -3.80 -13.39
CA ASP A 169 6.49 -3.78 -13.44
C ASP A 169 5.98 -2.69 -14.38
N ALA A 170 6.60 -1.51 -14.35
CA ALA A 170 6.25 -0.41 -15.25
C ALA A 170 6.55 -0.77 -16.72
N ASP A 171 7.71 -1.36 -16.98
CA ASP A 171 8.05 -1.87 -18.31
C ASP A 171 7.08 -2.98 -18.74
N LEU A 172 6.79 -3.93 -17.86
CA LEU A 172 5.86 -5.04 -18.13
C LEU A 172 4.45 -4.53 -18.46
N GLU A 173 3.95 -3.53 -17.72
CA GLU A 173 2.64 -2.92 -17.96
C GLU A 173 2.60 -2.30 -19.35
N GLY A 174 3.60 -1.47 -19.69
CA GLY A 174 3.70 -0.84 -21.01
C GLY A 174 3.84 -1.84 -22.14
N LEU A 175 4.56 -2.94 -21.94
CA LEU A 175 4.71 -4.01 -22.94
C LEU A 175 3.39 -4.77 -23.13
N MET A 176 2.75 -5.20 -22.04
CA MET A 176 1.51 -5.99 -22.08
C MET A 176 0.32 -5.25 -22.70
N VAL A 177 0.28 -3.92 -22.59
CA VAL A 177 -0.73 -3.10 -23.30
C VAL A 177 -0.63 -3.29 -24.82
N ASN A 178 0.56 -3.52 -25.36
CA ASN A 178 0.79 -3.59 -26.81
C ASN A 178 0.60 -4.99 -27.41
N ILE A 179 0.71 -6.05 -26.61
CA ILE A 179 0.73 -7.44 -27.11
C ILE A 179 -0.34 -8.36 -26.54
N ALA A 180 -0.97 -7.98 -25.41
CA ALA A 180 -1.97 -8.81 -24.75
C ALA A 180 -3.37 -8.22 -24.91
N ASP A 181 -4.31 -9.07 -25.31
CA ASP A 181 -5.73 -8.73 -25.33
C ASP A 181 -6.20 -8.34 -23.93
N PRO A 182 -7.14 -7.38 -23.79
CA PRO A 182 -7.59 -6.88 -22.50
C PRO A 182 -8.03 -7.98 -21.52
N GLY A 183 -8.69 -9.03 -22.01
CA GLY A 183 -9.16 -10.16 -21.19
C GLY A 183 -8.04 -11.06 -20.65
N LEU A 184 -6.90 -11.13 -21.33
CA LEU A 184 -5.75 -11.96 -20.94
C LEU A 184 -4.67 -11.18 -20.18
N ARG A 185 -4.70 -9.85 -20.26
CA ARG A 185 -3.64 -8.96 -19.75
C ARG A 185 -3.34 -9.18 -18.27
N GLU A 186 -4.35 -9.21 -17.40
CA GLU A 186 -4.15 -9.37 -15.96
C GLU A 186 -3.64 -10.76 -15.57
N VAL A 187 -4.04 -11.79 -16.30
CA VAL A 187 -3.56 -13.17 -16.08
C VAL A 187 -2.10 -13.25 -16.51
N ALA A 188 -1.78 -12.77 -17.72
CA ALA A 188 -0.42 -12.73 -18.25
C ALA A 188 0.53 -11.93 -17.33
N LYS A 189 0.09 -10.77 -16.83
CA LYS A 189 0.89 -9.96 -15.89
C LYS A 189 1.20 -10.72 -14.60
N ARG A 190 0.24 -11.45 -14.02
CA ARG A 190 0.48 -12.24 -12.81
C ARG A 190 1.57 -13.30 -13.02
N HIS A 191 1.49 -14.04 -14.13
CA HIS A 191 2.51 -15.04 -14.48
C HIS A 191 3.89 -14.40 -14.76
N ALA A 192 3.92 -13.31 -15.51
CA ALA A 192 5.16 -12.61 -15.84
C ALA A 192 5.85 -12.03 -14.59
N LYS A 193 5.08 -11.46 -13.65
CA LYS A 193 5.62 -10.98 -12.36
C LYS A 193 6.22 -12.10 -11.53
N LEU A 194 5.59 -13.28 -11.49
CA LEU A 194 6.13 -14.45 -10.81
C LEU A 194 7.49 -14.85 -11.41
N ILE A 195 7.58 -14.94 -12.73
CA ILE A 195 8.84 -15.28 -13.43
C ILE A 195 9.91 -14.23 -13.11
N LEU A 196 9.61 -12.94 -13.34
CA LEU A 196 10.55 -11.84 -13.09
C LEU A 196 11.03 -11.78 -11.64
N SER A 197 10.18 -12.12 -10.67
CA SER A 197 10.57 -12.16 -9.26
C SER A 197 11.72 -13.13 -8.97
N ARG A 198 11.79 -14.25 -9.73
CA ARG A 198 12.83 -15.27 -9.60
C ARG A 198 14.07 -15.00 -10.45
N ILE A 199 13.88 -14.50 -11.67
CA ILE A 199 14.98 -14.41 -12.64
C ILE A 199 15.72 -13.07 -12.61
N ARG A 200 15.12 -12.00 -12.08
CA ARG A 200 15.67 -10.62 -12.15
C ARG A 200 17.10 -10.49 -11.60
N ARG A 201 17.46 -11.28 -10.59
CA ARG A 201 18.79 -11.25 -9.96
C ARG A 201 19.90 -11.78 -10.88
N TYR A 202 19.54 -12.58 -11.87
CA TYR A 202 20.46 -13.17 -12.85
C TYR A 202 20.55 -12.34 -14.14
N ALA A 203 19.68 -11.34 -14.31
CA ALA A 203 19.63 -10.48 -15.50
C ALA A 203 20.62 -9.29 -15.44
N VAL A 204 21.65 -9.36 -14.59
CA VAL A 204 22.65 -8.29 -14.46
C VAL A 204 23.42 -8.16 -15.77
N GLY A 205 23.60 -6.92 -16.25
CA GLY A 205 24.26 -6.63 -17.53
C GLY A 205 23.36 -6.73 -18.77
N ARG A 206 22.08 -7.13 -18.62
CA ARG A 206 21.09 -7.13 -19.72
C ARG A 206 20.13 -5.95 -19.61
N SER A 207 19.59 -5.53 -20.76
CA SER A 207 18.50 -4.55 -20.80
C SER A 207 17.27 -5.12 -20.11
N ARG A 208 16.88 -4.46 -19.01
CA ARG A 208 15.67 -4.78 -18.24
C ARG A 208 14.44 -4.96 -19.12
N ARG A 209 14.17 -3.97 -19.97
CA ARG A 209 13.02 -3.93 -20.86
C ARG A 209 13.00 -5.13 -21.82
N ASN A 210 14.17 -5.53 -22.33
CA ASN A 210 14.27 -6.66 -23.27
C ASN A 210 14.03 -8.00 -22.57
N VAL A 211 14.50 -8.14 -21.33
CA VAL A 211 14.21 -9.32 -20.51
C VAL A 211 12.71 -9.37 -20.15
N ALA A 212 12.10 -8.25 -19.77
CA ALA A 212 10.66 -8.17 -19.53
C ALA A 212 9.83 -8.50 -20.80
N ALA A 213 10.28 -8.04 -21.97
CA ALA A 213 9.67 -8.37 -23.26
C ALA A 213 9.72 -9.87 -23.56
N ALA A 214 10.87 -10.51 -23.35
CA ALA A 214 11.02 -11.96 -23.52
C ALA A 214 10.10 -12.75 -22.57
N VAL A 215 10.02 -12.36 -21.30
CA VAL A 215 9.10 -12.98 -20.33
C VAL A 215 7.65 -12.81 -20.77
N ALA A 216 7.26 -11.62 -21.24
CA ALA A 216 5.90 -11.36 -21.70
C ALA A 216 5.52 -12.28 -22.88
N VAL A 217 6.43 -12.47 -23.84
CA VAL A 217 6.23 -13.37 -24.99
C VAL A 217 6.08 -14.83 -24.53
N ILE A 218 6.96 -15.32 -23.66
CA ILE A 218 6.91 -16.69 -23.13
C ILE A 218 5.56 -16.95 -22.44
N VAL A 219 5.12 -16.01 -21.59
CA VAL A 219 3.84 -16.14 -20.88
C VAL A 219 2.66 -16.14 -21.84
N LEU A 220 2.63 -15.26 -22.84
CA LEU A 220 1.52 -15.22 -23.79
C LEU A 220 1.43 -16.49 -24.64
N ARG A 221 2.57 -17.03 -25.09
CA ARG A 221 2.61 -18.34 -25.76
C ARG A 221 2.06 -19.44 -24.87
N LYS A 222 2.46 -19.46 -23.59
CA LYS A 222 1.93 -20.44 -22.63
C LYS A 222 0.43 -20.32 -22.41
N LEU A 223 -0.13 -19.12 -22.54
CA LEU A 223 -1.56 -18.85 -22.45
C LEU A 223 -2.31 -19.07 -23.78
N GLY A 224 -1.68 -19.68 -24.78
CA GLY A 224 -2.30 -20.04 -26.06
C GLY A 224 -2.30 -18.92 -27.10
N VAL A 225 -1.53 -17.85 -26.92
CA VAL A 225 -1.40 -16.79 -27.92
C VAL A 225 -0.40 -17.24 -28.99
N GLU A 226 -0.93 -17.77 -30.08
CA GLU A 226 -0.17 -18.23 -31.24
C GLU A 226 0.13 -17.06 -32.20
N ARG A 227 1.22 -16.35 -31.92
CA ARG A 227 1.78 -15.33 -32.81
C ARG A 227 3.25 -15.60 -33.06
N ASP A 228 3.71 -15.28 -34.27
CA ASP A 228 5.11 -15.42 -34.61
C ASP A 228 5.98 -14.43 -33.81
N LEU A 229 7.28 -14.72 -33.72
CA LEU A 229 8.19 -13.89 -32.96
C LEU A 229 8.42 -12.51 -33.60
N TYR A 230 8.19 -12.38 -34.90
CA TYR A 230 8.36 -11.12 -35.64
C TYR A 230 7.27 -10.12 -35.29
N TYR A 231 6.02 -10.57 -35.14
CA TYR A 231 4.88 -9.83 -34.63
C TYR A 231 5.20 -9.22 -33.27
N PHE A 232 5.66 -10.05 -32.33
CA PHE A 232 6.03 -9.58 -30.98
C PHE A 232 7.18 -8.57 -31.02
N ALA A 233 8.23 -8.83 -31.80
CA ALA A 233 9.36 -7.92 -31.95
C ALA A 233 8.90 -6.52 -32.43
N LYS A 234 8.03 -6.49 -33.46
CA LYS A 234 7.47 -5.25 -34.00
C LYS A 234 6.58 -4.53 -32.99
N ALA A 235 5.65 -5.25 -32.36
CA ALA A 235 4.70 -4.68 -31.40
C ALA A 235 5.39 -4.12 -30.14
N LEU A 236 6.46 -4.77 -29.68
CA LEU A 236 7.22 -4.37 -28.50
C LEU A 236 8.32 -3.34 -28.80
N ARG A 237 8.57 -3.08 -30.09
CA ARG A 237 9.68 -2.24 -30.60
C ARG A 237 11.04 -2.73 -30.09
N VAL A 238 11.27 -4.03 -30.14
CA VAL A 238 12.53 -4.68 -29.75
C VAL A 238 13.10 -5.37 -30.99
N PRO A 239 14.40 -5.22 -31.31
CA PRO A 239 15.01 -5.91 -32.45
C PRO A 239 14.81 -7.42 -32.35
N TYR A 240 14.46 -8.08 -33.46
CA TYR A 240 14.15 -9.51 -33.51
C TYR A 240 15.26 -10.38 -32.91
N SER A 241 16.53 -10.14 -33.30
CA SER A 241 17.70 -10.86 -32.79
C SER A 241 17.87 -10.71 -31.29
N SER A 242 17.65 -9.50 -30.76
CA SER A 242 17.69 -9.22 -29.33
C SER A 242 16.54 -9.93 -28.59
N LEU A 243 15.32 -9.92 -29.14
CA LEU A 243 14.19 -10.60 -28.51
C LEU A 243 14.43 -12.11 -28.47
N ARG A 244 14.90 -12.71 -29.56
CA ARG A 244 15.27 -14.13 -29.63
C ARG A 244 16.32 -14.50 -28.59
N SER A 245 17.44 -13.77 -28.56
CA SER A 245 18.52 -14.01 -27.59
C SER A 245 18.07 -13.88 -26.12
N ASN A 246 17.12 -12.97 -25.83
CA ASN A 246 16.58 -12.83 -24.48
C ASN A 246 15.54 -13.91 -24.16
N ILE A 247 14.80 -14.44 -25.14
CA ILE A 247 13.94 -15.61 -24.94
C ILE A 247 14.79 -16.85 -24.62
N ASP A 248 15.88 -17.08 -25.36
CA ASP A 248 16.80 -18.20 -25.10
C ASP A 248 17.38 -18.09 -23.68
N PHE A 249 17.85 -16.90 -23.31
CA PHE A 249 18.36 -16.63 -21.97
C PHE A 249 17.32 -16.86 -20.86
N VAL A 250 16.11 -16.32 -21.01
CA VAL A 250 15.04 -16.50 -20.02
C VAL A 250 14.64 -17.98 -19.94
N THR A 251 14.62 -18.69 -21.07
CA THR A 251 14.32 -20.12 -21.12
C THR A 251 15.32 -20.93 -20.30
N SER A 252 16.63 -20.66 -20.43
CA SER A 252 17.65 -21.27 -19.57
C SER A 252 17.41 -20.99 -18.09
N LEU A 253 17.07 -19.75 -17.72
CA LEU A 253 16.79 -19.40 -16.32
C LEU A 253 15.52 -20.05 -15.78
N LEU A 254 14.51 -20.30 -16.62
CA LEU A 254 13.29 -21.01 -16.20
C LEU A 254 13.59 -22.46 -15.82
N LEU A 255 14.50 -23.12 -16.52
CA LEU A 255 15.02 -24.44 -16.17
C LEU A 255 15.77 -24.41 -14.83
N GLU A 256 16.66 -23.43 -14.64
CA GLU A 256 17.45 -23.31 -13.39
C GLU A 256 16.61 -22.94 -12.15
N THR A 257 15.47 -22.26 -12.34
CA THR A 257 14.64 -21.74 -11.24
C THR A 257 13.39 -22.58 -10.94
N GLY A 258 13.30 -23.79 -11.49
CA GLY A 258 12.19 -24.73 -11.28
C GLY A 258 10.85 -24.19 -11.79
N LEU A 259 10.90 -23.44 -12.89
CA LEU A 259 9.73 -22.84 -13.55
C LEU A 259 9.52 -23.45 -14.95
N GLU A 260 10.01 -24.67 -15.18
CA GLU A 260 9.90 -25.40 -16.46
C GLU A 260 8.47 -25.49 -17.00
N LYS A 261 7.45 -25.45 -16.14
CA LYS A 261 6.03 -25.45 -16.54
C LYS A 261 5.64 -24.32 -17.50
N TYR A 262 6.44 -23.26 -17.58
CA TYR A 262 6.23 -22.14 -18.51
C TYR A 262 6.89 -22.37 -19.88
N LEU A 263 7.65 -23.45 -20.04
CA LEU A 263 8.11 -23.94 -21.32
C LEU A 263 6.96 -24.72 -21.97
N GLY A 264 6.70 -24.44 -23.24
CA GLY A 264 5.52 -24.89 -23.98
C GLY A 264 5.33 -24.05 -25.22
#